data_AF-A0A8D0L2E6-F1
#
_entry.id   AF-A0A8D0L2E6-F1
#
_cell.length_a   1.000
_cell.length_b   1.000
_cell.length_c   1.000
_cell.angle_alpha   90.00
_cell.angle_beta   90.00
_cell.angle_gamma   90.00
#
_symmetry.space_group_name_H-M   'P 1'
#
loop_
_entity.id
_entity.type
_entity.pdbx_description
1 polymer ?
#
loop_
_entity_poly.entity_id
_entity_poly.type
_entity_poly.pdbx_seq_one_letter_code
_entity_poly.pdbx_strand_id
1 'polypeptide(L)' 'GDPREFIRVHREALECDFVSAHLHECIDLIFGYKQQGPAAVEAVNVFHHLFYEGQVDIYNINDPLKETATIG' A
#
# COMPACT_ATOMS: atom_id res chain seq x y z
N GLY A 1 6.78 -24.84 14.27
CA GLY A 1 5.46 -24.56 13.68
C GLY A 1 5.48 -25.00 12.23
N ASP A 2 4.38 -25.54 11.73
CA ASP A 2 4.26 -25.92 10.32
C ASP A 2 3.86 -24.69 9.48
N PRO A 3 4.67 -24.28 8.48
CA PRO A 3 4.32 -23.18 7.57
C PRO A 3 2.98 -23.37 6.86
N ARG A 4 2.57 -24.62 6.60
CA ARG A 4 1.28 -24.88 5.94
C ARG A 4 0.11 -24.55 6.85
N GLU A 5 0.19 -24.94 8.11
CA GLU A 5 -0.82 -24.56 9.11
C GLU A 5 -0.86 -23.05 9.33
N PHE A 6 0.29 -22.38 9.36
CA PHE A 6 0.33 -20.91 9.44
C PHE A 6 -0.45 -20.27 8.29
N ILE A 7 -0.19 -20.67 7.04
CA ILE A 7 -0.90 -20.16 5.87
C ILE A 7 -2.40 -20.51 5.92
N ARG A 8 -2.75 -21.74 6.34
CA ARG A 8 -4.14 -22.18 6.43
C ARG A 8 -4.96 -21.29 7.35
N VAL A 9 -4.44 -21.01 8.55
CA VAL A 9 -5.12 -20.17 9.55
C VAL A 9 -5.27 -18.72 9.07
N HIS A 10 -4.24 -18.16 8.42
CA HIS A 10 -4.32 -16.78 7.90
C HIS A 10 -5.31 -16.65 6.75
N ARG A 11 -5.41 -17.67 5.89
CA ARG A 11 -6.43 -17.71 4.83
C ARG A 11 -7.84 -17.77 5.42
N GLU A 12 -8.05 -18.61 6.43
CA GLU A 12 -9.35 -18.72 7.10
C GLU A 12 -9.76 -17.38 7.75
N ALA A 13 -8.82 -16.66 8.35
CA ALA A 13 -9.08 -15.32 8.88
C ALA A 13 -9.41 -14.30 7.79
N LEU A 14 -8.74 -14.36 6.64
CA LEU A 14 -9.00 -13.46 5.50
C LEU A 14 -10.40 -13.65 4.90
N GLU A 15 -10.89 -14.89 4.85
CA GLU A 15 -12.18 -15.26 4.23
C GLU A 15 -13.38 -15.16 5.20
N CYS A 16 -13.17 -14.70 6.45
CA CYS A 16 -14.26 -14.62 7.43
C CYS A 16 -15.20 -13.43 7.17
N ASP A 17 -16.43 -13.50 7.70
CA ASP A 17 -17.45 -12.46 7.51
C ASP A 17 -16.99 -11.08 7.98
N PHE A 18 -16.25 -11.02 9.10
CA PHE A 18 -15.74 -9.76 9.64
C PHE A 18 -14.78 -9.08 8.65
N VAL A 19 -13.79 -9.83 8.13
CA VAL A 19 -12.85 -9.27 7.15
C VAL A 19 -13.57 -8.95 5.86
N SER A 20 -14.46 -9.81 5.37
CA SER A 20 -15.24 -9.56 4.16
C SER A 20 -16.07 -8.27 4.25
N ALA A 21 -16.68 -7.98 5.41
CA ALA A 21 -17.44 -6.76 5.62
C ALA A 21 -16.57 -5.48 5.65
N HIS A 22 -15.31 -5.57 6.07
CA HIS A 22 -14.42 -4.40 6.25
C HIS A 22 -13.28 -4.34 5.22
N LEU A 23 -13.17 -5.31 4.31
CA LEU A 23 -12.07 -5.38 3.34
C LEU A 23 -11.97 -4.11 2.48
N HIS A 24 -13.13 -3.53 2.15
CA HIS A 24 -13.23 -2.28 1.40
C HIS A 24 -12.51 -1.10 2.07
N GLU A 25 -12.42 -1.07 3.40
CA GLU A 25 -11.71 -0.02 4.12
C GLU A 25 -10.19 -0.09 3.89
N CYS A 26 -9.63 -1.30 3.78
CA CYS A 26 -8.24 -1.49 3.40
C CYS A 26 -8.02 -1.10 1.93
N ILE A 27 -8.97 -1.45 1.04
CA ILE A 27 -8.93 -1.03 -0.36
C ILE A 27 -8.94 0.50 -0.47
N ASP A 28 -9.73 1.20 0.34
CA ASP A 28 -9.77 2.67 0.37
C ASP A 28 -8.41 3.29 0.70
N LEU A 29 -7.62 2.65 1.58
CA LEU A 29 -6.29 3.10 1.97
C LEU A 29 -5.25 2.87 0.86
N ILE A 30 -5.27 1.70 0.24
CA ILE A 30 -4.21 1.30 -0.70
C ILE A 30 -4.50 1.78 -2.13
N PHE A 31 -5.76 1.71 -2.56
CA PHE A 31 -6.16 1.96 -3.95
C PHE A 31 -7.29 2.97 -4.10
N GLY A 32 -8.00 3.30 -3.02
CA GLY A 32 -9.15 4.19 -3.05
C GLY A 32 -8.84 5.61 -2.57
N TYR A 33 -9.88 6.28 -2.10
CA TYR A 33 -9.84 7.73 -1.86
C TYR A 33 -9.02 8.15 -0.63
N LYS A 34 -8.68 7.21 0.27
CA LYS A 34 -7.84 7.47 1.45
C LYS A 34 -6.34 7.28 1.16
N GLN A 35 -5.96 7.06 -0.10
CA GLN A 35 -4.56 6.94 -0.51
C GLN A 35 -3.84 8.30 -0.53
N GLN A 36 -4.54 9.39 -0.87
CA GLN A 36 -3.97 10.73 -1.04
C GLN A 36 -4.89 11.85 -0.51
N GLY A 37 -4.35 13.07 -0.42
CA GLY A 37 -5.10 14.26 -0.02
C GLY A 37 -5.49 14.27 1.48
N PRO A 38 -6.47 15.11 1.87
CA PRO A 38 -6.87 15.26 3.28
C PRO A 38 -7.34 13.96 3.93
N ALA A 39 -8.04 13.09 3.19
CA ALA A 39 -8.51 11.81 3.70
C ALA A 39 -7.36 10.86 4.11
N ALA A 40 -6.22 10.91 3.41
CA ALA A 40 -5.03 10.16 3.78
C ALA A 40 -4.38 10.69 5.06
N VAL A 41 -4.40 12.01 5.29
CA VAL A 41 -3.90 12.62 6.52
C VAL A 41 -4.75 12.19 7.71
N GLU A 42 -6.07 12.26 7.57
CA GLU A 42 -7.03 11.83 8.60
C GLU A 42 -6.89 10.33 8.93
N ALA A 43 -6.62 9.50 7.93
CA ALA A 43 -6.40 8.07 8.09
C ALA A 43 -4.96 7.68 8.49
N VAL A 44 -4.05 8.65 8.65
CA VAL A 44 -2.62 8.42 8.95
C VAL A 44 -1.95 7.50 7.90
N ASN A 45 -2.27 7.74 6.63
CA ASN A 45 -1.88 6.92 5.48
C ASN A 45 -1.08 7.73 4.42
N VAL A 46 -0.30 8.72 4.87
CA VAL A 46 0.56 9.53 3.99
C VAL A 46 1.96 8.93 3.93
N PHE A 47 2.45 8.66 2.72
CA PHE A 47 3.78 8.15 2.45
C PHE A 47 4.71 9.26 1.92
N HIS A 48 5.99 8.94 1.78
CA HIS A 48 6.95 9.86 1.16
C HIS A 48 6.51 10.20 -0.27
N HIS A 49 6.62 11.48 -0.66
CA HIS A 49 6.03 11.99 -1.90
C HIS A 49 6.47 11.25 -3.19
N LEU A 50 7.66 10.64 -3.17
CA LEU A 50 8.22 9.85 -4.29
C LEU A 50 7.46 8.54 -4.57
N PHE A 51 6.64 8.05 -3.62
CA PHE A 51 5.85 6.83 -3.80
C PHE A 51 4.50 7.06 -4.47
N TYR A 52 4.14 8.32 -4.76
CA TYR A 52 2.92 8.65 -5.49
C TYR A 52 3.20 8.76 -7.00
N GLU A 53 2.31 8.18 -7.79
CA GLU A 53 2.42 8.15 -9.25
C GLU A 53 2.54 9.58 -9.83
N GLY A 54 3.45 9.75 -10.80
CA GLY A 54 3.69 11.04 -11.46
C GLY A 54 4.55 12.04 -10.68
N GLN A 55 4.97 11.73 -9.43
CA GLN A 55 5.90 12.59 -8.66
C GLN A 55 7.38 12.31 -8.96
N VAL A 56 7.66 11.24 -9.71
CA VAL A 56 9.01 10.93 -10.21
C VAL A 56 8.94 10.74 -11.71
N ASP A 57 9.47 11.72 -12.45
CA ASP A 57 9.76 11.56 -13.87
C ASP A 57 11.02 10.71 -14.00
N ILE A 58 10.82 9.38 -14.04
CA ILE A 58 11.89 8.39 -14.20
C ILE A 58 12.70 8.57 -15.50
N TYR A 59 12.21 9.37 -16.46
CA TYR A 59 12.88 9.66 -17.72
C TYR A 59 13.69 10.97 -17.69
N ASN A 60 13.53 11.82 -16.67
CA ASN A 60 14.30 13.07 -16.47
C ASN A 60 15.30 13.01 -15.31
N ILE A 61 15.52 11.82 -14.74
CA ILE A 61 16.52 11.64 -13.69
C ILE A 61 17.92 11.78 -14.30
N ASN A 62 18.48 13.00 -14.24
CA ASN A 62 19.88 13.27 -14.61
C ASN A 62 20.88 12.96 -13.48
N ASP A 63 20.40 12.42 -12.35
CA ASP A 63 21.20 12.16 -11.15
C ASP A 63 21.19 10.65 -10.82
N PRO A 64 22.33 9.94 -10.97
CA PRO A 64 22.45 8.50 -10.72
C PRO A 64 22.00 8.06 -9.32
N LEU A 65 22.00 8.96 -8.32
CA LEU A 65 21.58 8.64 -6.96
C LEU A 65 20.06 8.58 -6.79
N LYS A 66 19.29 9.28 -7.62
CA LYS A 66 17.82 9.26 -7.58
C LYS A 66 17.24 8.03 -8.28
N GLU A 67 17.97 7.48 -9.25
CA GLU A 67 17.57 6.27 -9.98
C GLU A 67 17.49 5.05 -9.05
N THR A 68 18.53 4.82 -8.24
CA THR A 68 18.60 3.69 -7.29
C THR A 68 17.57 3.78 -6.16
N ALA A 69 17.18 4.98 -5.74
CA ALA A 69 16.19 5.19 -4.69
C ALA A 69 14.74 5.08 -5.18
N THR A 70 14.52 5.22 -6.50
CA THR A 70 13.19 5.16 -7.12
C THR A 70 12.85 3.74 -7.59
N ILE A 71 13.84 2.92 -7.96
CA ILE A 71 13.67 1.55 -8.49
C ILE A 71 13.98 0.50 -7.39
N GLY A 72 13.43 0.73 -6.18
CA GLY A 72 13.52 -0.25 -5.08
C GLY A 72 12.63 -1.47 -5.31
#